data_AF-A0A3P6RGW0-F1
#
_entry.id   AF-A0A3P6RGW0-F1
#
_cell.length_a   1.000
_cell.length_b   1.000
_cell.length_c   1.000
_cell.angle_alpha   90.00
_cell.angle_beta   90.00
_cell.angle_gamma   90.00
#
_symmetry.space_group_name_H-M   'P 1'
#
loop_
_entity.id
_entity.type
_entity.pdbx_description
1 polymer ?
#
loop_
_entity_poly.entity_id
_entity_poly.type
_entity_poly.pdbx_seq_one_letter_code
_entity_poly.pdbx_strand_id
1 'polypeptide(L)' 'MMPVGGGPIPSFVFDVMNPYHPYAAGLDGARRKNATRETTAPLKAWLTDHRKNPYPTKGEKVMLAVMTKMTLTQVR' A
#
# COMPACT_ATOMS: atom_id res chain seq x y z
N MET A 1 -27.07 -28.06 25.67
CA MET A 1 -27.17 -26.58 25.60
C MET A 1 -26.01 -25.99 26.37
N MET A 2 -25.14 -25.22 25.73
CA MET A 2 -24.01 -24.53 26.39
C MET A 2 -24.43 -23.08 26.69
N PRO A 3 -23.79 -22.41 27.67
CA PRO A 3 -23.27 -21.09 27.34
C PRO A 3 -21.79 -20.98 27.70
N VAL A 4 -21.01 -20.56 26.70
CA VAL A 4 -19.57 -20.28 26.78
C VAL A 4 -19.40 -18.97 27.56
N GLY A 5 -18.75 -19.03 28.72
CA GLY A 5 -18.38 -17.85 29.50
C GLY A 5 -17.20 -17.12 28.87
N GLY A 6 -17.47 -15.96 28.25
CA GLY A 6 -16.43 -15.06 27.76
C GLY A 6 -15.69 -14.39 28.92
N GLY A 7 -14.39 -14.64 29.05
CA GLY A 7 -13.53 -13.91 29.97
C GLY A 7 -13.41 -12.42 29.58
N PRO A 8 -12.94 -11.55 30.49
CA PRO A 8 -12.78 -10.13 30.22
C PRO A 8 -11.84 -9.94 29.04
N ILE A 9 -12.33 -9.27 28.01
CA ILE A 9 -11.55 -8.89 26.83
C ILE A 9 -10.38 -8.04 27.33
N PRO A 10 -9.12 -8.41 27.06
CA PRO A 10 -7.98 -7.72 27.66
C PRO A 10 -7.96 -6.24 27.24
N SER A 11 -7.50 -5.35 28.13
CA SER A 11 -7.69 -3.90 27.98
C SER A 11 -7.15 -3.33 26.66
N PHE A 12 -6.12 -3.94 26.08
CA PHE A 12 -5.59 -3.55 24.77
C PHE A 12 -6.60 -3.72 23.62
N VAL A 13 -7.51 -4.69 23.70
CA VAL A 13 -8.56 -4.88 22.68
C VAL A 13 -9.73 -3.90 22.90
N PHE A 14 -10.02 -3.55 24.15
CA PHE A 14 -11.03 -2.53 24.48
C PHE A 14 -10.61 -1.12 24.03
N ASP A 15 -9.32 -0.81 24.19
CA ASP A 15 -8.70 0.44 23.77
C ASP A 15 -8.66 0.60 22.24
N VAL A 16 -8.37 -0.48 21.50
CA VAL A 16 -8.42 -0.48 20.02
C VAL A 16 -9.84 -0.33 19.46
N MET A 17 -10.85 -0.80 20.20
CA MET A 17 -12.27 -0.71 19.83
C MET A 17 -12.92 0.62 20.22
N ASN A 18 -12.21 1.47 20.97
CA ASN A 18 -12.72 2.79 21.34
C ASN A 18 -12.74 3.71 20.11
N PRO A 19 -13.92 4.26 19.72
CA PRO A 19 -14.05 5.15 18.56
C PRO A 19 -13.19 6.43 18.65
N TYR A 20 -12.74 6.79 19.84
CA TYR A 20 -11.87 7.93 20.10
C TYR A 20 -10.37 7.57 20.12
N HIS A 21 -10.01 6.31 19.87
CA HIS A 21 -8.62 5.91 19.89
C HIS A 21 -7.90 6.43 18.63
N PRO A 22 -6.76 7.14 18.76
CA PRO A 22 -6.06 7.74 17.63
C PRO A 22 -5.61 6.72 16.57
N TYR A 23 -5.52 5.43 16.93
CA TYR A 23 -5.25 4.33 16.01
C TYR A 23 -6.52 3.61 15.49
N ALA A 24 -7.69 3.78 16.12
CA ALA A 24 -8.96 3.23 15.64
C ALA A 24 -9.46 3.96 14.38
N ALA A 25 -9.24 5.28 14.29
CA ALA A 25 -9.54 6.07 13.11
C ALA A 25 -8.62 5.79 11.90
N GLY A 26 -7.59 4.95 12.07
CA GLY A 26 -6.51 4.74 11.09
C GLY A 26 -6.53 3.41 10.35
N LEU A 27 -7.48 2.51 10.63
CA LEU A 27 -7.49 1.16 10.07
C LEU A 27 -7.81 1.12 8.56
N ASP A 28 -8.59 2.06 8.02
CA ASP A 28 -9.06 1.96 6.62
C ASP A 28 -8.86 3.20 5.73
N GLY A 29 -8.56 4.39 6.28
CA GLY A 29 -8.64 5.64 5.51
C GLY A 29 -7.33 6.39 5.26
N ALA A 30 -6.36 6.31 6.17
CA ALA A 30 -5.20 7.23 6.19
C ALA A 30 -3.86 6.58 5.85
N ARG A 31 -3.81 5.24 5.74
CA ARG A 31 -2.57 4.55 5.37
C ARG A 31 -2.37 4.63 3.85
N ARG A 32 -1.24 5.20 3.42
CA ARG A 32 -0.79 5.11 2.03
C ARG A 32 -0.80 3.64 1.61
N LYS A 33 -1.57 3.30 0.56
CA LYS A 33 -1.62 1.95 0.01
C LYS A 33 -0.32 1.67 -0.74
N ASN A 34 0.30 0.53 -0.47
CA ASN A 34 1.48 0.07 -1.18
C ASN A 34 1.12 -0.17 -2.66
N ALA A 35 2.09 0.03 -3.55
CA ALA A 35 1.89 -0.30 -4.97
C ALA A 35 1.62 -1.80 -5.14
N THR A 36 0.62 -2.14 -5.96
CA THR A 36 0.26 -3.54 -6.22
C THR A 36 1.14 -4.15 -7.32
N ARG A 37 1.13 -5.49 -7.43
CA ARG A 37 1.89 -6.20 -8.46
C ARG A 37 1.47 -5.78 -9.87
N GLU A 38 0.19 -5.55 -10.08
CA GLU A 38 -0.43 -5.13 -11.33
C GLU A 38 0.07 -3.73 -11.71
N THR A 39 0.07 -2.80 -10.75
CA THR A 39 0.57 -1.44 -10.98
C THR A 39 2.08 -1.39 -11.24
N THR A 40 2.86 -2.35 -10.77
CA THR A 40 4.33 -2.39 -10.95
C THR A 40 4.80 -3.29 -12.08
N ALA A 41 3.92 -4.06 -12.74
CA ALA A 41 4.29 -4.94 -13.84
C ALA A 41 4.95 -4.20 -15.03
N PRO A 42 4.46 -3.02 -15.48
CA PRO A 42 5.10 -2.27 -16.55
C PRO A 42 6.53 -1.82 -16.21
N LEU A 43 6.78 -1.42 -14.95
CA LEU A 43 8.13 -1.04 -14.49
C LEU A 43 9.09 -2.22 -14.55
N LYS A 44 8.64 -3.42 -14.14
CA LYS A 44 9.46 -4.64 -14.18
C LYS A 44 9.80 -5.05 -15.60
N ALA A 45 8.83 -4.96 -16.52
CA ALA A 45 9.06 -5.22 -17.94
C ALA A 45 10.10 -4.25 -18.51
N TRP A 46 9.95 -2.95 -18.24
CA TRP A 46 10.90 -1.93 -18.71
C TRP A 46 12.32 -2.14 -18.16
N LEU A 47 12.46 -2.43 -16.86
CA LEU A 47 13.77 -2.75 -16.25
C LEU A 47 14.43 -3.99 -16.86
N THR A 48 13.63 -4.97 -17.28
CA THR A 48 14.13 -6.19 -17.93
C THR A 48 14.66 -5.89 -19.33
N ASP A 49 14.01 -4.98 -20.06
CA ASP A 49 14.45 -4.52 -21.37
C ASP A 49 15.70 -3.62 -21.26
N HIS A 50 15.77 -2.77 -20.23
CA HIS A 50 16.81 -1.77 -20.02
C HIS A 50 17.90 -2.22 -19.01
N ARG A 51 18.22 -3.52 -18.92
CA ARG A 51 19.17 -4.03 -17.92
C ARG A 51 20.57 -3.42 -18.00
N LYS A 52 21.02 -3.02 -19.18
CA LYS A 52 22.36 -2.42 -19.37
C LYS A 52 22.41 -0.94 -18.99
N ASN A 53 21.29 -0.21 -19.12
CA ASN A 53 21.20 1.22 -18.84
C ASN A 53 19.82 1.54 -18.22
N PRO A 54 19.61 1.27 -16.92
CA PRO A 54 18.30 1.33 -16.27
C PRO A 54 17.89 2.77 -15.88
N TYR A 55 18.16 3.74 -16.76
CA TYR A 55 17.81 5.14 -16.56
C TYR A 55 16.82 5.59 -17.63
N PRO A 56 15.52 5.70 -17.30
CA PRO A 56 14.49 6.04 -18.28
C PRO A 56 14.67 7.47 -18.78
N THR A 57 14.46 7.68 -20.07
CA THR A 57 14.39 9.02 -20.65
C THR A 57 13.16 9.79 -20.13
N LYS A 58 13.10 11.11 -20.40
CA LYS A 58 11.97 11.95 -20.00
C LYS A 58 10.62 11.42 -20.52
N GLY A 59 10.59 10.91 -21.76
CA GLY A 59 9.39 10.34 -22.37
C GLY A 59 8.98 9.03 -21.73
N GLU A 60 9.94 8.12 -21.53
CA GLU A 60 9.68 6.83 -20.89
C GLU A 60 9.21 6.98 -19.46
N LYS A 61 9.78 7.93 -18.70
CA LYS A 61 9.37 8.22 -17.34
C LYS A 61 7.89 8.66 -17.25
N VAL A 62 7.45 9.51 -18.17
CA VAL A 62 6.04 9.92 -18.28
C VAL A 62 5.15 8.74 -18.65
N MET A 63 5.56 7.95 -19.64
CA MET A 63 4.82 6.77 -20.08
C MET A 63 4.64 5.75 -18.94
N LEU A 64 5.72 5.45 -18.19
CA LEU A 64 5.70 4.56 -17.04
C LEU A 64 4.80 5.09 -15.92
N ALA A 65 4.83 6.39 -15.62
CA ALA A 65 3.97 7.01 -14.62
C ALA A 65 2.48 6.86 -14.99
N VAL A 66 2.12 7.09 -16.25
CA VAL A 66 0.74 6.95 -16.75
C VAL A 66 0.26 5.50 -16.68
N MET A 67 1.10 4.53 -17.06
CA MET A 67 0.76 3.10 -17.01
C MET A 67 0.62 2.57 -15.58
N THR A 68 1.52 2.98 -14.68
CA THR A 68 1.53 2.53 -13.28
C THR A 68 0.57 3.29 -12.37
N LYS A 69 -0.06 4.36 -12.89
CA LYS A 69 -0.87 5.31 -12.11
C LYS A 69 -0.08 5.93 -10.95
N MET A 70 1.23 6.05 -11.12
CA MET A 70 2.13 6.68 -10.16
C MET A 70 2.47 8.10 -10.59
N THR A 71 2.90 8.92 -9.65
CA THR A 71 3.46 10.24 -9.95
C THR A 71 4.88 10.10 -10.51
N LEU A 72 5.36 11.13 -11.22
CA LEU A 72 6.74 11.18 -11.71
C LEU A 72 7.80 11.10 -10.59
N THR A 73 7.43 11.45 -9.36
CA THR A 73 8.29 11.35 -8.18
C THR A 73 8.30 9.94 -7.59
N GLN A 74 7.25 9.14 -7.82
CA GLN A 74 7.17 7.74 -7.43
C GLN A 74 7.88 6.81 -8.43
N VAL A 75 7.93 7.20 -9.71
CA VAL A 75 8.78 6.55 -10.73
C VAL A 75 10.20 7.10 -10.58
N ARG A 76 11.04 6.44 -9.78
CA ARG A 76 12.44 6.83 -9.55
C ARG A 76 13.39 5.67 -9.78
#